data_AF-A0A193LIZ9-F1
#
_entry.id   AF-A0A193LIZ9-F1
#
_cell.length_a   1.000
_cell.length_b   1.000
_cell.length_c   1.000
_cell.angle_alpha   90.00
_cell.angle_beta   90.00
_cell.angle_gamma   90.00
#
_symmetry.space_group_name_H-M   'P 1'
#
loop_
_entity.id
_entity.type
_entity.pdbx_description
1 polymer ?
#
loop_
_entity_poly.entity_id
_entity_poly.type
_entity_poly.pdbx_seq_one_letter_code
_entity_poly.pdbx_strand_id
1 'polypeptide(L)' 'MTNEILRAVLGWTALLNIAVLMFWFLVFVFAHDFVLRLHGRWFELTRPQFDRIHYAGMAMFKLGNVLFFIAPYLALRIIA' A
#
# COMPACT_ATOMS: atom_id res chain seq x y z
N MET A 1 10.93 -27.04 4.82
CA MET A 1 10.42 -26.12 5.86
C MET A 1 10.75 -24.66 5.58
N THR A 2 12.02 -24.28 5.41
CA THR A 2 12.40 -22.85 5.22
C THR A 2 11.77 -22.20 3.99
N ASN A 3 11.73 -22.90 2.85
CA ASN A 3 11.09 -22.38 1.62
C ASN A 3 9.57 -22.22 1.78
N GLU A 4 8.91 -23.12 2.51
CA GLU A 4 7.47 -23.00 2.79
C GLU A 4 7.16 -21.80 3.67
N ILE A 5 7.94 -21.59 4.72
CA ILE A 5 7.79 -20.45 5.61
C ILE A 5 8.04 -19.15 4.84
N LEU A 6 9.09 -19.10 4.01
CA LEU A 6 9.39 -17.92 3.21
C LEU A 6 8.26 -17.60 2.21
N ARG A 7 7.73 -18.62 1.52
CA ARG A 7 6.56 -18.46 0.62
C ARG A 7 5.34 -17.95 1.37
N ALA A 8 5.05 -18.50 2.54
CA ALA A 8 3.93 -18.08 3.38
C ALA A 8 4.09 -16.62 3.83
N VAL A 9 5.27 -16.23 4.31
CA VAL A 9 5.54 -14.86 4.75
C VAL A 9 5.37 -13.88 3.59
N LEU A 10 6.01 -14.13 2.44
CA LEU A 10 5.90 -13.24 1.27
C LEU A 10 4.45 -13.12 0.78
N GLY A 11 3.71 -14.24 0.73
CA GLY A 11 2.31 -14.25 0.31
C GLY A 11 1.38 -13.50 1.26
N TRP A 12 1.48 -13.76 2.57
CA TRP A 12 0.66 -13.08 3.57
C TRP A 12 1.00 -11.60 3.68
N THR A 13 2.28 -11.22 3.61
CA THR A 13 2.66 -9.81 3.60
C THR A 13 2.17 -9.10 2.33
N ALA A 14 2.27 -9.74 1.16
CA ALA A 14 1.71 -9.19 -0.07
C ALA A 14 0.20 -8.93 0.03
N LEU A 15 -0.56 -9.88 0.60
CA LEU A 15 -2.00 -9.76 0.79
C LEU A 15 -2.36 -8.64 1.78
N LEU A 16 -1.67 -8.58 2.93
CA LEU A 16 -1.89 -7.53 3.93
C LEU A 16 -1.58 -6.15 3.36
N ASN A 17 -0.50 -6.01 2.60
CA ASN A 17 -0.18 -4.75 1.93
C ASN A 17 -1.27 -4.35 0.92
N ILE A 18 -1.84 -5.30 0.17
CA ILE A 18 -2.99 -5.02 -0.72
C ILE A 18 -4.18 -4.53 0.11
N ALA A 19 -4.49 -5.18 1.23
CA ALA A 19 -5.59 -4.77 2.09
C ALA A 19 -5.40 -3.35 2.65
N VAL A 20 -4.18 -3.00 3.09
CA VAL A 20 -3.83 -1.64 3.54
C VAL A 20 -3.97 -0.64 2.40
N LEU A 21 -3.47 -0.95 1.21
CA LEU A 21 -3.58 -0.07 0.05
C LEU A 21 -5.05 0.15 -0.35
N MET A 22 -5.88 -0.89 -0.29
CA MET A 22 -7.31 -0.79 -0.54
C MET A 22 -8.03 0.03 0.52
N PHE A 23 -7.74 -0.19 1.79
CA PHE A 23 -8.29 0.63 2.86
C PHE A 23 -7.91 2.10 2.68
N TRP A 24 -6.64 2.40 2.41
CA TRP A 24 -6.17 3.76 2.13
C TRP A 24 -6.92 4.37 0.94
N PHE A 25 -7.02 3.65 -0.18
CA PHE A 25 -7.74 4.11 -1.36
C PHE A 25 -9.22 4.40 -1.06
N LEU A 26 -9.92 3.49 -0.36
CA LEU A 26 -11.33 3.67 0.01
C LEU A 26 -11.53 4.88 0.92
N VAL A 27 -10.68 5.04 1.93
CA VAL A 27 -10.70 6.22 2.82
C VAL A 27 -10.45 7.50 2.01
N PHE A 28 -9.49 7.48 1.08
CA PHE A 28 -9.17 8.64 0.25
C PHE A 28 -10.32 9.02 -0.69
N VAL A 29 -11.03 8.05 -1.27
CA VAL A 29 -12.15 8.30 -2.19
C VAL A 29 -13.42 8.73 -1.45
N PHE A 30 -13.79 8.00 -0.40
CA PHE A 30 -15.08 8.19 0.28
C PHE A 30 -15.04 9.21 1.42
N ALA A 31 -13.89 9.40 2.05
CA ALA A 31 -13.71 10.29 3.20
C ALA A 31 -12.73 11.44 2.91
N HIS A 32 -12.52 11.77 1.63
CA HIS A 32 -11.53 12.76 1.17
C HIS A 32 -11.51 14.05 2.00
N ASP A 33 -12.63 14.78 2.02
CA ASP A 33 -12.70 16.08 2.71
C ASP A 33 -12.56 15.95 4.22
N PHE A 34 -12.99 14.82 4.80
CA PHE A 34 -12.79 14.55 6.23
C PHE A 34 -11.30 14.38 6.54
N VAL A 35 -10.59 13.58 5.74
CA VAL A 35 -9.16 13.33 5.93
C VAL A 35 -8.35 14.60 5.66
N LEU A 36 -8.72 15.39 4.65
CA LEU A 36 -8.12 16.68 4.36
C LEU A 36 -8.28 17.66 5.54
N ARG A 37 -9.50 17.80 6.09
CA ARG A 37 -9.74 18.65 7.28
C ARG A 37 -8.98 18.16 8.49
N LEU A 38 -8.91 16.83 8.68
CA LEU A 38 -8.20 16.22 9.79
C LEU A 38 -6.70 16.54 9.71
N HIS A 39 -6.05 16.29 8.57
CA HIS A 39 -4.64 16.60 8.36
C HIS A 39 -4.36 18.11 8.36
N GLY A 40 -5.30 18.92 7.86
CA GLY A 40 -5.26 20.38 7.86
C GLY A 40 -5.14 21.00 9.26
N ARG A 41 -5.48 20.27 10.33
CA ARG A 41 -5.28 20.72 11.73
C ARG A 41 -3.82 20.74 12.16
N TRP A 42 -2.97 19.94 11.53
CA TRP A 42 -1.54 19.83 11.87
C TRP A 42 -0.63 20.39 10.78
N PHE A 43 -1.11 20.45 9.53
CA PHE A 43 -0.31 20.86 8.37
C PHE A 43 -1.09 21.81 7.47
N GLU A 44 -0.44 22.88 7.01
CA GLU A 44 -0.99 23.74 5.96
C GLU A 44 -0.88 23.04 4.60
N LEU A 45 -1.91 22.26 4.26
CA LEU A 45 -1.99 21.53 3.00
C LEU A 45 -3.10 22.10 2.12
N THR A 46 -2.74 22.52 0.91
CA THR A 46 -3.74 22.78 -0.13
C THR A 46 -4.32 21.45 -0.64
N ARG A 47 -5.57 21.48 -1.13
CA ARG A 47 -6.23 20.30 -1.70
C ARG A 47 -5.39 19.60 -2.79
N PRO A 48 -4.77 20.31 -3.75
CA PRO A 48 -3.93 19.67 -4.77
C PRO A 48 -2.65 19.03 -4.21
N GLN A 49 -2.04 19.63 -3.18
CA GLN A 49 -0.87 19.03 -2.52
C GLN A 49 -1.25 17.75 -1.77
N PHE A 50 -2.35 17.78 -1.04
CA PHE A 50 -2.88 16.62 -0.33
C PHE A 50 -3.14 15.45 -1.30
N ASP A 51 -3.80 15.72 -2.43
CA ASP A 51 -4.09 14.72 -3.47
C ASP A 51 -2.82 14.13 -4.05
N ARG A 52 -1.83 14.98 -4.38
CA ARG A 52 -0.55 14.55 -4.94
C ARG A 52 0.24 13.68 -3.97
N ILE A 53 0.27 14.03 -2.68
CA ILE A 53 0.97 13.26 -1.65
C ILE A 53 0.33 11.88 -1.48
N HIS A 54 -1.00 11.81 -1.40
CA HIS A 54 -1.71 10.54 -1.21
C HIS A 54 -1.58 9.65 -2.44
N TYR A 55 -1.72 10.22 -3.64
CA TYR A 55 -1.54 9.46 -4.88
C TYR A 55 -0.11 8.95 -5.05
N ALA A 56 0.90 9.80 -4.79
CA ALA A 56 2.29 9.39 -4.84
C ALA A 56 2.61 8.34 -3.77
N GLY A 57 2.08 8.49 -2.55
CA GLY A 57 2.22 7.53 -1.46
C GLY A 57 1.63 6.16 -1.82
N MET A 58 0.40 6.14 -2.35
CA MET A 58 -0.24 4.91 -2.83
C MET A 58 0.54 4.26 -3.97
N ALA A 59 1.05 5.06 -4.92
CA ALA A 59 1.87 4.54 -6.03
C ALA A 59 3.17 3.92 -5.53
N MET A 60 3.89 4.60 -4.65
CA MET A 60 5.14 4.10 -4.06
C MET A 60 4.89 2.84 -3.23
N PHE A 61 3.85 2.83 -2.40
CA PHE A 61 3.47 1.67 -1.58
C PHE A 61 3.10 0.47 -2.46
N LYS A 62 2.31 0.69 -3.52
CA LYS A 62 1.95 -0.34 -4.51
C LYS A 62 3.20 -0.93 -5.17
N LEU A 63 4.12 -0.09 -5.65
CA LEU A 63 5.35 -0.53 -6.28
C LEU A 63 6.26 -1.30 -5.31
N GLY A 64 6.42 -0.80 -4.08
CA GLY A 64 7.15 -1.51 -3.03
C GLY A 64 6.56 -2.90 -2.76
N ASN A 65 5.23 -3.00 -2.68
CA ASN A 65 4.57 -4.30 -2.49
C ASN A 65 4.84 -5.26 -3.65
N VAL A 66 4.79 -4.76 -4.88
CA VAL A 66 5.07 -5.55 -6.10
C VAL A 66 6.51 -6.05 -6.09
N LEU A 67 7.48 -5.16 -5.87
CA LEU A 67 8.91 -5.49 -5.98
C LEU A 67 9.40 -6.40 -4.86
N PHE A 68 8.99 -6.15 -3.61
CA PHE A 68 9.57 -6.82 -2.45
C PHE A 68 8.77 -8.02 -1.93
N PHE A 69 7.51 -8.18 -2.32
CA PHE A 69 6.65 -9.27 -1.82
C PHE A 69 6.02 -10.09 -2.94
N ILE A 70 5.29 -9.45 -3.87
CA ILE A 70 4.58 -10.18 -4.92
C ILE A 70 5.55 -10.84 -5.90
N ALA A 71 6.51 -10.08 -6.46
CA ALA A 71 7.48 -10.61 -7.40
C ALA A 71 8.30 -11.78 -6.83
N PRO A 72 8.91 -11.69 -5.62
CA PRO A 72 9.64 -12.82 -5.05
C PRO A 72 8.73 -13.99 -4.66
N TYR A 73 7.49 -13.74 -4.20
CA TYR A 73 6.52 -14.81 -3.98
C TYR A 73 6.21 -15.59 -5.26
N LEU A 74 5.94 -14.88 -6.37
CA LEU A 74 5.67 -15.50 -7.67
C LEU A 74 6.89 -16.25 -8.19
N ALA A 75 8.10 -15.67 -8.06
CA ALA A 75 9.33 -16.34 -8.44
C ALA A 75 9.47 -17.70 -7.71
N LEU A 76 9.26 -17.73 -6.38
CA LEU A 76 9.30 -18.97 -5.60
C LEU A 76 8.20 -19.96 -6.00
N ARG A 77 7.04 -19.50 -6.45
CA ARG A 77 5.95 -20.38 -6.94
C ARG A 77 6.21 -20.95 -8.34
N ILE A 78 7.06 -20.30 -9.12
CA ILE A 78 7.42 -20.75 -10.47
C ILE A 78 8.58 -21.76 -10.42
N ILE A 79 9.56 -21.53 -9.56
CA ILE A 79 10.81 -22.32 -9.55
C ILE A 79 10.85 -23.45 -8.51
N ALA A 80 9.97 -23.43 -7.51
CA ALA A 80 10.04 -24.31 -6.34
C ALA A 80 8.66 -24.79 -5.84
#